data_AF-A0A1C5L750-F1
#
_entry.id   AF-A0A1C5L750-F1
#
_cell.length_a   1.000
_cell.length_b   1.000
_cell.length_c   1.000
_cell.angle_alpha   90.00
_cell.angle_beta   90.00
_cell.angle_gamma   90.00
#
_symmetry.space_group_name_H-M   'P 1'
#
loop_
_entity.id
_entity.type
_entity.pdbx_description
1 polymer ?
#
loop_
_entity_poly.entity_id
_entity_poly.type
_entity_poly.pdbx_seq_one_letter_code
_entity_poly.pdbx_strand_id
1 'polypeptide(L)'
;MADNQNTFRAGDKIKLDGILFSNSQTHCGMRRSGEWYIFDGKLVNGRYRVTNLESRIGKYPISVNVSGYVEPSDIELVDNVNGH
;
A
#
# COMPACT_ATOMS: atom_id res chain seq x y z
N MET A 1 5.90 -9.36 22.32
CA MET A 1 4.87 -9.41 21.25
C MET A 1 5.40 -8.45 20.20
N ALA A 2 6.07 -8.95 19.16
CA ALA A 2 6.82 -8.10 18.25
C ALA A 2 5.84 -7.25 17.43
N ASP A 3 5.75 -5.98 17.82
CA ASP A 3 5.23 -4.87 17.04
C ASP A 3 6.05 -4.71 15.77
N ASN A 4 5.74 -5.54 14.77
CA ASN A 4 6.14 -5.33 13.39
C ASN A 4 5.38 -4.13 12.81
N GLN A 5 5.64 -2.96 13.37
CA GLN A 5 5.30 -1.66 12.81
C GLN A 5 6.16 -1.45 11.56
N ASN A 6 5.94 -2.28 10.52
CA ASN A 6 6.45 -2.05 9.18
C ASN A 6 5.83 -0.74 8.70
N THR A 7 6.51 0.35 9.03
CA THR A 7 6.10 1.70 8.72
C THR A 7 6.57 1.94 7.30
N PHE A 8 5.72 1.58 6.35
CA PHE A 8 6.00 1.73 4.92
C PHE A 8 6.22 3.21 4.57
N ARG A 9 7.22 3.51 3.76
CA ARG A 9 7.52 4.86 3.29
C ARG A 9 6.96 5.07 1.88
N ALA A 10 6.78 6.33 1.51
CA ALA A 10 6.40 6.69 0.15
C ALA A 10 7.43 6.12 -0.85
N GLY A 11 6.97 5.29 -1.77
CA GLY A 11 7.78 4.60 -2.78
C GLY A 11 8.34 3.25 -2.40
N ASP A 12 8.03 2.73 -1.21
CA ASP A 12 8.31 1.32 -0.93
C ASP A 12 7.55 0.42 -1.90
N LYS A 13 8.30 -0.53 -2.49
CA LYS A 13 7.74 -1.61 -3.29
C LYS A 13 7.21 -2.67 -2.36
N ILE A 14 5.95 -3.03 -2.58
CA ILE A 14 5.24 -4.01 -1.78
C ILE A 14 4.57 -5.03 -2.67
N LYS A 15 4.37 -6.21 -2.13
CA LYS A 15 3.55 -7.25 -2.72
C LYS A 15 2.25 -7.28 -1.95
N LEU A 16 1.18 -6.90 -2.64
CA LEU A 16 -0.17 -7.05 -2.11
C LEU A 16 -0.61 -8.49 -2.36
N ASP A 17 -1.18 -9.12 -1.35
CA ASP A 17 -1.94 -10.36 -1.49
C ASP A 17 -3.19 -10.29 -0.59
N GLY A 18 -4.24 -9.61 -1.08
CA GLY A 18 -5.43 -9.41 -0.26
C GLY A 18 -6.50 -8.57 -0.94
N ILE A 19 -7.27 -7.83 -0.14
CA ILE A 19 -8.38 -7.02 -0.66
C ILE A 19 -7.90 -5.61 -0.96
N LEU A 20 -8.02 -5.20 -2.23
CA LEU A 20 -7.83 -3.82 -2.64
C LEU A 20 -9.16 -3.07 -2.54
N PHE A 21 -9.24 -2.11 -1.63
CA PHE A 21 -10.40 -1.25 -1.46
C PHE A 21 -10.28 0.00 -2.34
N SER A 22 -11.35 0.39 -3.02
CA SER A 22 -11.37 1.59 -3.87
C SER A 22 -11.27 2.89 -3.06
N ASN A 23 -11.67 2.86 -1.79
CA ASN A 23 -11.56 3.99 -0.87
C ASN A 23 -11.40 3.50 0.60
N SER A 24 -11.16 4.43 1.52
CA SER A 24 -10.92 4.13 2.94
C SER A 24 -12.17 3.79 3.76
N GLN A 25 -13.38 3.90 3.19
CA GLN A 25 -14.67 3.80 3.90
C GLN A 25 -15.57 2.68 3.37
N THR A 26 -15.30 2.19 2.16
CA THR A 26 -16.09 1.18 1.48
C THR A 26 -15.59 -0.21 1.88
N HIS A 27 -16.56 -1.10 2.10
CA HIS A 27 -16.35 -2.52 2.39
C HIS A 27 -16.31 -3.37 1.12
N CYS A 28 -16.70 -2.81 -0.03
CA CYS A 28 -16.57 -3.44 -1.34
C CYS A 28 -15.14 -3.24 -1.86
N GLY A 29 -14.29 -4.24 -1.60
CA GLY A 29 -12.96 -4.34 -2.19
C GLY A 29 -12.88 -5.55 -3.12
N MET A 30 -11.88 -5.54 -4.00
CA MET A 30 -11.63 -6.66 -4.91
C MET A 30 -10.35 -7.35 -4.49
N ARG A 31 -10.37 -8.69 -4.40
CA ARG A 31 -9.14 -9.43 -4.12
C ARG A 31 -8.16 -9.24 -5.26
N ARG A 32 -6.98 -8.70 -4.94
CA ARG A 32 -5.90 -8.41 -5.88
C ARG A 32 -4.60 -8.88 -5.27
N SER A 33 -3.80 -9.49 -6.10
CA SER A 33 -2.44 -9.85 -5.78
C SER A 33 -1.50 -9.34 -6.85
N GLY A 34 -0.33 -8.87 -6.45
CA GLY A 34 0.66 -8.31 -7.36
C GLY A 34 1.61 -7.31 -6.70
N GLU A 35 2.45 -6.70 -7.50
CA GLU A 35 3.40 -5.67 -7.07
C GLU A 35 2.73 -4.29 -7.09
N TRP A 36 2.85 -3.58 -5.97
CA TRP A 36 2.30 -2.26 -5.74
C TRP A 36 3.33 -1.36 -5.08
N TYR A 37 3.07 -0.06 -5.07
CA TYR A 37 3.93 0.93 -4.45
C TYR A 37 3.15 1.73 -3.44
N ILE A 38 3.82 2.04 -2.32
CA ILE A 38 3.25 2.85 -1.26
C ILE A 38 3.21 4.31 -1.71
N PHE A 39 2.03 4.93 -1.64
CA PHE A 39 1.82 6.26 -2.21
C PHE A 39 2.40 7.39 -1.35
N ASP A 40 2.18 7.35 -0.02
CA ASP A 40 2.72 8.35 0.90
C ASP A 40 3.22 7.80 2.24
N GLY A 41 3.04 6.49 2.48
CA GLY A 41 3.45 5.86 3.74
C GLY A 41 2.60 6.24 4.95
N LYS A 42 1.43 6.87 4.75
CA LYS A 42 0.52 7.17 5.85
C LYS A 42 -0.64 6.18 5.89
N LEU A 43 -0.90 5.70 7.10
CA LEU A 43 -2.11 4.97 7.44
C LEU A 43 -3.28 5.93 7.52
N VAL A 44 -4.27 5.74 6.65
CA VAL A 44 -5.54 6.46 6.68
C VAL A 44 -6.61 5.45 7.07
N ASN A 45 -7.20 5.64 8.26
CA ASN A 45 -8.22 4.73 8.79
C ASN A 45 -7.75 3.25 8.89
N GLY A 46 -6.49 3.04 9.27
CA GLY A 46 -5.88 1.70 9.36
C GLY A 46 -5.46 1.08 8.03
N ARG A 47 -5.60 1.80 6.91
CA ARG A 47 -5.23 1.32 5.57
C ARG A 47 -4.13 2.16 4.94
N TYR A 48 -3.20 1.51 4.26
CA TYR A 48 -2.17 2.16 3.47
C TYR A 48 -2.69 2.53 2.07
N ARG A 49 -2.30 3.70 1.59
CA ARG A 49 -2.57 4.14 0.22
C ARG A 49 -1.54 3.57 -0.73
N VAL A 50 -1.99 2.91 -1.77
CA VAL A 50 -1.14 2.26 -2.77
C VAL A 50 -1.44 2.76 -4.17
N THR A 51 -0.43 2.66 -5.03
CA THR A 51 -0.49 3.00 -6.44
C THR A 51 0.25 1.96 -7.26
N ASN A 52 -0.16 1.74 -8.51
CA ASN A 52 0.53 0.78 -9.38
C ASN A 52 1.76 1.39 -10.09
N LEU A 53 1.97 2.71 -9.97
CA LEU A 53 3.08 3.43 -10.63
C LEU A 53 3.86 4.28 -9.64
N GLU A 54 5.18 4.12 -9.64
CA GLU A 54 6.07 4.96 -8.83
C GLU A 54 5.99 6.45 -9.21
N SER A 55 5.79 6.76 -10.49
CA SER A 55 5.64 8.15 -10.97
C SER A 55 4.47 8.91 -10.35
N ARG A 56 3.52 8.19 -9.71
CA ARG A 56 2.36 8.77 -9.03
C ARG A 56 2.60 9.05 -7.56
N ILE A 57 3.64 8.51 -6.94
CA ILE A 57 3.95 8.69 -5.52
C ILE A 57 4.05 10.19 -5.18
N GLY A 58 3.35 10.61 -4.13
CA GLY A 58 3.36 12.01 -3.68
C GLY A 58 2.76 13.03 -4.65
N LYS A 59 2.07 12.60 -5.73
CA LYS A 59 1.45 13.51 -6.71
C LYS A 59 0.02 13.92 -6.29
N TYR A 60 -0.30 15.19 -6.51
CA TYR A 60 -1.64 15.72 -6.34
C TYR A 60 -2.37 15.80 -7.69
N PRO A 61 -3.71 15.63 -7.72
CA PRO A 61 -4.59 15.30 -6.59
C PRO A 61 -4.48 13.83 -6.15
N ILE A 62 -4.45 13.60 -4.84
CA ILE A 62 -4.28 12.26 -4.22
C ILE A 62 -5.36 11.29 -4.71
N SER A 63 -6.61 11.76 -4.81
CA SER A 63 -7.76 10.93 -5.20
C SER A 63 -7.65 10.29 -6.59
N VAL A 64 -6.79 10.84 -7.46
CA VAL A 64 -6.60 10.35 -8.84
C VAL A 64 -5.34 9.49 -8.96
N ASN A 65 -4.34 9.76 -8.12
CA ASN A 65 -3.06 9.06 -8.16
C ASN A 65 -3.02 7.82 -7.26
N VAL A 66 -3.86 7.77 -6.21
CA VAL A 66 -4.09 6.59 -5.38
C VAL A 66 -4.98 5.61 -6.14
N SER A 67 -4.49 4.39 -6.33
CA SER A 67 -5.24 3.32 -7.00
C SER A 67 -6.13 2.55 -6.02
N GLY A 68 -5.76 2.52 -4.74
CA GLY A 68 -6.58 1.91 -3.72
C GLY A 68 -5.97 1.96 -2.33
N TYR A 69 -6.69 1.32 -1.41
CA TYR A 69 -6.38 1.23 0.00
C TYR A 69 -6.27 -0.24 0.35
N VAL A 70 -5.24 -0.58 1.13
CA VAL A 70 -4.93 -1.95 1.50
C VAL A 70 -4.61 -2.02 2.98
N GLU A 71 -4.93 -3.13 3.60
CA GLU A 71 -4.62 -3.34 5.02
C GLU A 71 -3.16 -3.77 5.14
N PRO A 72 -2.41 -3.28 6.14
CA PRO A 72 -1.01 -3.67 6.35
C PRO A 72 -0.82 -5.18 6.47
N SER A 73 -1.81 -5.89 7.00
CA SER A 73 -1.78 -7.35 7.16
C SER A 73 -1.74 -8.10 5.83
N ASP A 74 -2.25 -7.48 4.74
CA ASP A 74 -2.27 -8.05 3.39
C ASP A 74 -1.04 -7.63 2.55
N ILE A 75 -0.13 -6.87 3.15
CA ILE A 75 1.01 -6.27 2.46
C ILE A 75 2.31 -6.93 2.93
N GLU A 76 3.10 -7.40 1.98
CA GLU A 76 4.46 -7.86 2.20
C GLU A 76 5.44 -6.84 1.60
N LEU A 77 6.41 -6.37 2.39
CA LEU A 77 7.43 -5.46 1.88
C LEU A 77 8.38 -6.25 0.97
N VAL A 78 8.51 -5.82 -0.29
CA VAL A 78 9.49 -6.42 -1.21
C VAL A 78 10.79 -5.69 -0.99
N ASP A 79 11.47 -6.02 0.10
CA ASP A 79 12.82 -5.52 0.31
C ASP A 79 13.71 -6.19 -0.73
N ASN A 80 14.45 -5.40 -1.51
CA ASN A 80 15.53 -5.96 -2.34
C ASN A 80 16.74 -6.39 -1.49
N VAL A 81 16.59 -6.50 -0.17
CA VAL A 81 17.61 -7.05 0.72
C VAL A 81 17.34 -8.54 0.93
N ASN A 82 17.55 -9.30 -0.15
CA ASN A 82 18.26 -10.57 0.03
C ASN A 82 19.69 -10.19 0.40
N GLY A 83 19.98 -10.05 1.70
CA GLY A 83 21.26 -9.53 2.16
C GLY A 83 21.53 -9.76 3.64
N HIS A 84 21.49 -11.04 4.04
CA HIS A 84 22.14 -11.65 5.22
C HIS A 84 21.62 -11.29 6.62
#